data_AF-T1BMA3-F1
#
_entry.id   AF-T1BMA3-F1
#
_cell.length_a   1.000
_cell.length_b   1.000
_cell.length_c   1.000
_cell.angle_alpha   90.00
_cell.angle_beta   90.00
_cell.angle_gamma   90.00
#
_symmetry.space_group_name_H-M   'P 1'
#
loop_
_entity.id
_entity.type
_entity.pdbx_description
1 polymer ?
#
loop_
_entity_poly.entity_id
_entity_poly.type
_entity_poly.pdbx_seq_one_letter_code
_entity_poly.pdbx_strand_id
1 'polypeptide(L)'
;GHTPRVIVDDHGADINGGVVLFQQRHLETVEIYDTKHKAACLLKRRLENDQRWREFQTAVGQTRCAVQQTELAFLVPPGPKTKARFMNLGMQLKWAQHILAILRDPPPSVMQSVSSVRLNEKLGWIEAFAAELAAWWQWQQVVDVTVTLVSEQGLYRGVSRLLAKRLGQGEALCHGARVLAAELIRFVRSQECRTRPAERFPGSTEILESCFGKFKQLEKQQSRGGFTQLLLGFGALLTRATTDTVMQAMQTSRTADIRTWARQTLGVTLFAQRKLAFACATKTG
;
A
#
# COMPACT_ATOMS: atom_id res chain seq x y z
N GLY A 1 -0.72 -17.05 -26.92
CA GLY A 1 -0.55 -16.11 -25.81
C GLY A 1 0.71 -16.46 -25.06
N HIS A 2 1.44 -15.47 -24.54
CA HIS A 2 2.63 -15.74 -23.73
C HIS A 2 2.22 -16.29 -22.35
N THR A 3 2.78 -17.42 -21.94
CA THR A 3 2.61 -17.95 -20.59
C THR A 3 3.45 -17.12 -19.62
N PRO A 4 2.86 -16.56 -18.55
CA PRO A 4 3.61 -15.76 -17.58
C PRO A 4 4.59 -16.65 -16.81
N ARG A 5 5.84 -16.19 -16.67
CA ARG A 5 6.85 -16.87 -15.84
C ARG A 5 6.54 -16.74 -14.35
N VAL A 6 5.88 -15.65 -13.95
CA VAL A 6 5.60 -15.33 -12.55
C VAL A 6 4.18 -14.79 -12.35
N ILE A 7 3.55 -15.19 -11.25
CA ILE A 7 2.31 -14.61 -10.71
C ILE A 7 2.67 -14.02 -9.34
N VAL A 8 2.26 -12.78 -9.06
CA VAL A 8 2.49 -12.14 -7.75
C VAL A 8 1.15 -11.83 -7.11
N ASP A 9 0.92 -12.29 -5.89
CA ASP A 9 -0.32 -12.07 -5.17
C ASP A 9 -0.17 -12.13 -3.64
N ASP A 10 -1.25 -11.82 -2.92
CA ASP A 10 -1.32 -11.79 -1.46
C ASP A 10 -1.81 -13.11 -0.81
N HIS A 11 -1.99 -14.15 -1.62
CA HIS A 11 -2.63 -15.42 -1.31
C HIS A 11 -4.09 -15.27 -0.84
N GLY A 12 -4.82 -14.29 -1.38
CA GLY A 12 -6.26 -14.15 -1.19
C GLY A 12 -7.01 -15.46 -1.49
N ALA A 13 -7.95 -15.84 -0.61
CA ALA A 13 -8.68 -17.10 -0.74
C ALA A 13 -9.51 -17.20 -2.04
N ASP A 14 -9.89 -16.04 -2.58
CA ASP A 14 -10.62 -15.85 -3.83
C ASP A 14 -9.77 -16.12 -5.09
N ILE A 15 -8.45 -15.96 -5.02
CA ILE A 15 -7.53 -16.11 -6.16
C ILE A 15 -6.68 -17.38 -6.09
N ASN A 16 -6.42 -17.90 -4.89
CA ASN A 16 -5.53 -19.05 -4.66
C ASN A 16 -5.92 -20.28 -5.49
N GLY A 17 -7.23 -20.59 -5.58
CA GLY A 17 -7.71 -21.71 -6.40
C GLY A 17 -7.38 -21.54 -7.89
N GLY A 18 -7.49 -20.32 -8.41
CA GLY A 18 -7.15 -20.00 -9.80
C GLY A 18 -5.65 -20.14 -10.07
N VAL A 19 -4.80 -19.68 -9.15
CA VAL A 19 -3.34 -19.80 -9.27
C VAL A 19 -2.90 -21.26 -9.28
N VAL A 20 -3.44 -22.08 -8.38
CA VAL A 20 -3.15 -23.52 -8.33
C VAL A 20 -3.53 -24.21 -9.64
N LEU A 21 -4.75 -23.98 -10.14
CA LEU A 21 -5.21 -24.54 -11.41
C LEU A 21 -4.34 -24.07 -12.59
N PHE A 22 -3.87 -22.82 -12.55
CA PHE A 22 -2.98 -22.27 -13.57
C PHE A 22 -1.62 -22.96 -13.57
N GLN A 23 -0.99 -23.13 -12.40
CA GLN A 23 0.30 -23.80 -12.27
C GLN A 23 0.24 -25.28 -12.67
N GLN A 24 -0.88 -25.96 -12.45
CA GLN A 24 -1.10 -27.34 -12.93
C GLN A 24 -1.04 -27.43 -14.46
N ARG A 25 -1.50 -26.40 -15.16
CA ARG A 25 -1.47 -26.31 -16.64
C ARG A 25 -0.16 -25.73 -17.16
N HIS A 26 0.54 -24.96 -16.34
CA HIS A 26 1.76 -24.22 -16.69
C HIS A 26 2.82 -24.42 -15.60
N LEU A 27 3.50 -25.58 -15.64
CA LEU A 27 4.48 -25.99 -14.63
C LEU A 27 5.68 -25.05 -14.48
N GLU A 28 5.96 -24.25 -15.52
CA GLU A 28 7.01 -23.23 -15.48
C GLU A 28 6.57 -21.91 -14.84
N THR A 29 5.30 -21.74 -14.48
CA THR A 29 4.82 -20.53 -13.81
C THR A 29 5.02 -20.65 -12.31
N VAL A 30 5.71 -19.66 -11.74
CA VAL A 30 5.97 -19.58 -10.31
C VAL A 30 5.10 -18.49 -9.69
N GLU A 31 4.36 -18.83 -8.64
CA GLU A 31 3.74 -17.83 -7.78
C GLU A 31 4.79 -17.15 -6.89
N ILE A 32 4.57 -15.92 -6.47
CA ILE A 32 5.40 -15.18 -5.52
C ILE A 32 4.45 -14.46 -4.59
N TYR A 33 4.70 -14.59 -3.29
CA TYR A 33 3.95 -13.84 -2.30
C TYR A 33 4.41 -12.37 -2.35
N ASP A 34 3.48 -11.46 -2.56
CA ASP A 34 3.59 -10.03 -2.29
C ASP A 34 4.28 -9.72 -0.94
N THR A 35 5.47 -9.13 -1.04
CA THR A 35 6.33 -8.82 0.10
C THR A 35 5.72 -7.76 1.02
N LYS A 36 5.03 -6.77 0.47
CA LYS A 36 4.42 -5.69 1.25
C LYS A 36 3.23 -6.21 2.04
N HIS A 37 2.40 -7.05 1.43
CA HIS A 37 1.31 -7.73 2.13
C HIS A 37 1.87 -8.63 3.24
N LYS A 38 2.89 -9.44 2.93
CA LYS A 38 3.53 -10.29 3.95
C LYS A 38 4.05 -9.49 5.13
N ALA A 39 4.75 -8.37 4.88
CA ALA A 39 5.27 -7.50 5.92
C ALA A 39 4.13 -6.90 6.77
N ALA A 40 3.04 -6.47 6.13
CA ALA A 40 1.85 -5.99 6.83
C ALA A 40 1.19 -7.08 7.70
N CYS A 41 1.13 -8.34 7.23
CA CYS A 41 0.64 -9.46 8.04
C CYS A 41 1.52 -9.72 9.27
N LEU A 42 2.85 -9.58 9.15
CA LEU A 42 3.77 -9.76 10.27
C LEU A 42 3.64 -8.64 11.31
N LEU A 43 3.41 -7.39 10.88
CA LEU A 43 3.09 -6.27 11.78
C LEU A 43 1.72 -6.46 12.44
N LYS A 44 0.71 -6.83 11.65
CA LYS A 44 -0.64 -7.13 12.16
C LYS A 44 -0.58 -8.13 13.30
N ARG A 45 0.09 -9.27 13.09
CA ARG A 45 0.19 -10.33 14.11
C ARG A 45 0.80 -9.84 15.42
N ARG A 46 1.74 -8.89 15.36
CA ARG A 46 2.39 -8.32 16.55
C ARG A 46 1.51 -7.31 17.27
N LEU A 47 0.78 -6.47 16.53
CA LEU A 47 0.06 -5.33 17.07
C LEU A 47 -1.41 -5.61 17.38
N GLU A 48 -2.06 -6.57 16.70
CA GLU A 48 -3.51 -6.81 16.82
C GLU A 48 -3.94 -7.22 18.23
N ASN A 49 -3.08 -7.95 18.95
CA ASN A 49 -3.31 -8.38 20.33
C ASN A 49 -2.44 -7.64 21.35
N ASP A 50 -1.70 -6.63 20.92
CA ASP A 50 -0.91 -5.79 21.82
C ASP A 50 -1.85 -4.80 22.53
N GLN A 51 -1.92 -4.91 23.85
CA GLN A 51 -2.78 -4.07 24.68
C GLN A 51 -2.35 -2.60 24.64
N ARG A 52 -1.04 -2.33 24.67
CA ARG A 52 -0.49 -0.97 24.58
C ARG A 52 -0.77 -0.35 23.22
N TRP A 53 -0.72 -1.15 22.16
CA TRP A 53 -1.13 -0.70 20.83
C TRP A 53 -2.60 -0.29 20.78
N ARG A 54 -3.51 -1.05 21.41
CA ARG A 54 -4.95 -0.72 21.47
C ARG A 54 -5.21 0.56 22.26
N GLU A 55 -4.53 0.74 23.38
CA GLU A 55 -4.58 1.97 24.18
C GLU A 55 -4.09 3.17 23.37
N PHE A 56 -2.96 3.03 22.69
CA PHE A 56 -2.42 4.06 21.80
C PHE A 56 -3.41 4.44 20.70
N GLN A 57 -4.01 3.46 20.00
CA GLN A 57 -5.00 3.75 18.95
C GLN A 57 -6.24 4.46 19.50
N THR A 58 -6.68 4.09 20.70
CA THR A 58 -7.80 4.74 21.39
C THR A 58 -7.47 6.20 21.71
N ALA A 59 -6.30 6.45 22.28
CA ALA A 59 -5.81 7.79 22.59
C ALA A 59 -5.66 8.67 21.34
N VAL A 60 -5.18 8.11 20.22
CA VAL A 60 -5.13 8.82 18.93
C VAL A 60 -6.53 9.20 18.45
N GLY A 61 -7.50 8.28 18.56
CA GLY A 61 -8.89 8.53 18.18
C GLY A 61 -9.52 9.65 19.02
N GLN A 62 -9.34 9.59 20.34
CA GLN A 62 -9.82 10.62 21.27
C GLN A 62 -9.16 11.99 21.01
N THR A 63 -7.84 11.99 20.78
CA THR A 63 -7.06 13.19 20.47
C THR A 63 -7.58 13.90 19.22
N ARG A 64 -7.87 13.14 18.15
CA ARG A 64 -8.49 13.71 16.94
C ARG A 64 -9.75 14.49 17.29
N CYS A 65 -10.70 13.85 17.97
CA CYS A 65 -11.97 14.47 18.33
C CYS A 65 -11.76 15.72 19.20
N ALA A 66 -10.77 15.69 20.10
CA ALA A 66 -10.48 16.77 21.02
C ALA A 66 -9.78 17.99 20.39
N VAL A 67 -9.02 17.81 19.30
CA VAL A 67 -8.18 18.89 18.73
C VAL A 67 -8.58 19.35 17.33
N GLN A 68 -9.41 18.59 16.61
CA GLN A 68 -9.71 18.89 15.19
C GLN A 68 -10.41 20.23 14.94
N GLN A 69 -11.14 20.76 15.92
CA GLN A 69 -11.87 22.02 15.82
C GLN A 69 -11.39 23.05 16.86
N THR A 70 -10.10 23.00 17.20
CA THR A 70 -9.51 23.90 18.21
C THR A 70 -8.25 24.58 17.65
N GLU A 71 -7.63 25.42 18.47
CA GLU A 71 -6.32 26.03 18.21
C GLU A 71 -5.21 25.00 17.91
N LEU A 72 -5.41 23.73 18.29
CA LEU A 72 -4.49 22.61 18.05
C LEU A 72 -4.76 21.85 16.74
N ALA A 73 -5.65 22.33 15.87
CA ALA A 73 -6.04 21.63 14.63
C ALA A 73 -4.85 21.31 13.70
N PHE A 74 -3.76 22.08 13.76
CA PHE A 74 -2.54 21.84 12.99
C PHE A 74 -1.70 20.65 13.49
N LEU A 75 -2.00 20.10 14.69
CA LEU A 75 -1.38 18.92 15.28
C LEU A 75 -2.25 17.66 15.24
N VAL A 76 -3.37 17.70 14.52
CA VAL A 76 -4.32 16.58 14.41
C VAL A 76 -3.63 15.33 13.84
N PRO A 77 -3.86 14.14 14.43
CA PRO A 77 -3.30 12.90 13.90
C PRO A 77 -3.77 12.60 12.47
N PRO A 78 -3.03 11.77 11.71
CA PRO A 78 -3.44 11.34 10.37
C PRO A 78 -4.71 10.48 10.41
N GLY A 79 -5.57 10.66 9.40
CA GLY A 79 -6.90 10.03 9.28
C GLY A 79 -6.94 8.52 9.56
N PRO A 80 -7.95 7.99 10.27
CA PRO A 80 -8.06 6.55 10.48
C PRO A 80 -8.25 5.84 9.14
N LYS A 81 -7.36 4.90 8.83
CA LYS A 81 -7.53 4.01 7.69
C LYS A 81 -8.07 2.67 8.19
N THR A 82 -9.32 2.36 7.83
CA THR A 82 -9.95 1.06 8.15
C THR A 82 -9.38 -0.07 7.28
N LYS A 83 -9.04 0.22 6.03
CA LYS A 83 -8.37 -0.71 5.11
C LYS A 83 -6.86 -0.49 5.11
N ALA A 84 -6.08 -1.57 4.96
CA ALA A 84 -4.62 -1.53 4.86
C ALA A 84 -3.92 -0.79 6.03
N ARG A 85 -4.52 -0.79 7.23
CA ARG A 85 -4.01 -0.02 8.39
C ARG A 85 -2.54 -0.33 8.72
N PHE A 86 -2.15 -1.60 8.65
CA PHE A 86 -0.79 -2.05 8.93
C PHE A 86 0.21 -1.71 7.81
N MET A 87 -0.26 -1.36 6.61
CA MET A 87 0.58 -0.84 5.52
C MET A 87 0.80 0.68 5.62
N ASN A 88 0.10 1.37 6.53
CA ASN A 88 0.11 2.83 6.64
C ASN A 88 0.53 3.32 8.05
N LEU A 89 1.12 2.44 8.86
CA LEU A 89 1.54 2.74 10.23
C LEU A 89 2.57 3.88 10.30
N GLY A 90 3.49 3.93 9.33
CA GLY A 90 4.58 4.91 9.30
C GLY A 90 4.12 6.36 9.43
N MET A 91 2.99 6.75 8.81
CA MET A 91 2.48 8.12 8.94
C MET A 91 2.03 8.44 10.37
N GLN A 92 1.37 7.49 11.04
CA GLN A 92 0.88 7.68 12.41
C GLN A 92 2.03 7.67 13.41
N LEU A 93 3.00 6.76 13.24
CA LEU A 93 4.19 6.71 14.09
C LEU A 93 5.05 7.98 13.91
N LYS A 94 5.21 8.46 12.69
CA LYS A 94 5.92 9.72 12.41
C LYS A 94 5.23 10.93 13.04
N TRP A 95 3.90 11.01 12.94
CA TRP A 95 3.13 12.02 13.66
C TRP A 95 3.39 11.93 15.16
N ALA A 96 3.31 10.74 15.74
CA ALA A 96 3.53 10.54 17.18
C ALA A 96 4.94 10.96 17.63
N GLN A 97 5.97 10.62 16.86
CA GLN A 97 7.34 11.06 17.13
C GLN A 97 7.50 12.59 17.03
N HIS A 98 6.86 13.23 16.06
CA HIS A 98 6.88 14.70 15.98
C HIS A 98 6.18 15.36 17.17
N ILE A 99 5.05 14.80 17.64
CA ILE A 99 4.37 15.33 18.83
C ILE A 99 5.25 15.17 20.07
N LEU A 100 5.91 14.03 20.26
CA LEU A 100 6.90 13.86 21.34
C LEU A 100 8.01 14.91 21.28
N ALA A 101 8.58 15.14 20.09
CA ALA A 101 9.62 16.16 19.91
C ALA A 101 9.12 17.56 20.25
N ILE A 102 7.91 17.92 19.79
CA ILE A 102 7.26 19.20 20.07
C ILE A 102 6.96 19.37 21.57
N LEU A 103 6.60 18.31 22.30
CA LEU A 103 6.35 18.41 23.74
C LEU A 103 7.63 18.62 24.55
N ARG A 104 8.74 18.02 24.10
CA ARG A 104 10.05 18.12 24.75
C ARG A 104 10.74 19.45 24.49
N ASP A 105 10.65 19.93 23.26
CA ASP A 105 11.22 21.20 22.84
C ASP A 105 10.20 21.96 21.97
N PRO A 106 9.23 22.65 22.59
CA PRO A 106 8.19 23.35 21.87
C PRO A 106 8.75 24.48 20.99
N PRO A 107 8.58 24.43 19.66
CA PRO A 107 9.11 25.46 18.79
C PRO A 107 8.39 26.80 19.04
N PRO A 108 9.05 27.95 18.82
CA PRO A 108 8.46 29.27 19.08
C PRO A 108 7.13 29.49 18.35
N SER A 109 6.98 28.96 17.13
CA SER A 109 5.73 29.03 16.35
C SER A 109 4.54 28.35 17.03
N VAL A 110 4.77 27.25 17.75
CA VAL A 110 3.74 26.56 18.53
C VAL A 110 3.42 27.36 19.79
N MET A 111 4.45 27.85 20.48
CA MET A 111 4.32 28.62 21.72
C MET A 111 3.62 29.97 21.56
N GLN A 112 3.67 30.56 20.36
CA GLN A 112 2.90 31.77 20.04
C GLN A 112 1.39 31.51 19.96
N SER A 113 0.99 30.28 19.63
CA SER A 113 -0.41 29.93 19.35
C SER A 113 -1.08 29.17 20.50
N VAL A 114 -0.31 28.40 21.27
CA VAL A 114 -0.82 27.51 22.32
C VAL A 114 0.12 27.48 23.52
N SER A 115 -0.43 27.52 24.73
CA SER A 115 0.35 27.41 25.97
C SER A 115 0.89 25.99 26.19
N SER A 116 2.04 25.84 26.85
CA SER A 116 2.60 24.53 27.19
C SER A 116 1.66 23.68 28.05
N VAL A 117 0.88 24.31 28.93
CA VAL A 117 -0.13 23.61 29.75
C VAL A 117 -1.20 22.99 28.86
N ARG A 118 -1.73 23.76 27.90
CA ARG A 118 -2.76 23.29 26.97
C ARG A 118 -2.24 22.19 26.03
N LEU A 119 -1.00 22.34 25.58
CA LEU A 119 -0.33 21.35 24.74
C LEU A 119 -0.19 20.01 25.48
N ASN A 120 0.30 20.05 26.73
CA ASN A 120 0.42 18.86 27.58
C ASN A 120 -0.95 18.26 27.96
N GLU A 121 -1.96 19.08 28.23
CA GLU A 121 -3.33 18.62 28.52
C GLU A 121 -3.90 17.75 27.39
N LYS A 122 -3.66 18.12 26.13
CA LYS A 122 -4.23 17.42 24.96
C LYS A 122 -3.34 16.34 24.37
N LEU A 123 -2.02 16.50 24.45
CA LEU A 123 -1.06 15.64 23.74
C LEU A 123 -0.06 14.95 24.68
N GLY A 124 0.03 15.37 25.95
CA GLY A 124 1.03 14.88 26.90
C GLY A 124 0.94 13.37 27.21
N TRP A 125 -0.23 12.76 26.99
CA TRP A 125 -0.42 11.31 27.13
C TRP A 125 0.58 10.49 26.29
N ILE A 126 1.11 11.08 25.22
CA ILE A 126 2.02 10.40 24.30
C ILE A 126 3.37 10.05 24.92
N GLU A 127 3.82 10.80 25.95
CA GLU A 127 5.06 10.50 26.67
C GLU A 127 5.00 9.13 27.36
N ALA A 128 3.81 8.70 27.78
CA ALA A 128 3.60 7.37 28.33
C ALA A 128 3.85 6.24 27.32
N PHE A 129 3.93 6.54 26.02
CA PHE A 129 4.19 5.58 24.94
C PHE A 129 5.56 5.76 24.30
N ALA A 130 6.45 6.60 24.85
CA ALA A 130 7.73 6.93 24.20
C ALA A 130 8.61 5.71 23.91
N ALA A 131 8.66 4.74 24.84
CA ALA A 131 9.43 3.51 24.68
C ALA A 131 8.82 2.59 23.61
N GLU A 132 7.51 2.43 23.61
CA GLU A 132 6.78 1.63 22.63
C GLU A 132 6.85 2.25 21.23
N LEU A 133 6.74 3.57 21.12
CA LEU A 133 6.90 4.30 19.87
C LEU A 133 8.28 4.11 19.28
N ALA A 134 9.34 4.11 20.10
CA ALA A 134 10.69 3.79 19.63
C ALA A 134 10.78 2.34 19.09
N ALA A 135 10.18 1.37 19.80
CA ALA A 135 10.15 -0.02 19.36
C ALA A 135 9.34 -0.24 18.07
N TRP A 136 8.13 0.31 17.99
CA TRP A 136 7.26 0.22 16.81
C TRP A 136 7.88 0.94 15.60
N TRP A 137 8.60 2.04 15.83
CA TRP A 137 9.34 2.73 14.77
C TRP A 137 10.43 1.85 14.18
N GLN A 138 11.20 1.14 15.01
CA GLN A 138 12.17 0.16 14.50
C GLN A 138 11.50 -0.97 13.70
N TRP A 139 10.29 -1.40 14.09
CA TRP A 139 9.55 -2.40 13.30
C TRP A 139 9.16 -1.85 11.93
N GLN A 140 8.69 -0.60 11.89
CA GLN A 140 8.37 0.09 10.64
C GLN A 140 9.61 0.24 9.75
N GLN A 141 10.76 0.64 10.30
CA GLN A 141 12.01 0.75 9.54
C GLN A 141 12.44 -0.58 8.93
N VAL A 142 12.36 -1.69 9.67
CA VAL A 142 12.67 -3.03 9.15
C VAL A 142 11.76 -3.39 7.97
N VAL A 143 10.47 -3.07 8.06
CA VAL A 143 9.49 -3.27 6.98
C VAL A 143 9.83 -2.39 5.78
N ASP A 144 10.09 -1.10 5.99
CA ASP A 144 10.40 -0.14 4.93
C ASP A 144 11.66 -0.53 4.16
N VAL A 145 12.73 -0.91 4.86
CA VAL A 145 13.98 -1.40 4.22
C VAL A 145 13.70 -2.64 3.38
N THR A 146 12.88 -3.57 3.88
CA THR A 146 12.54 -4.81 3.17
C THR A 146 11.72 -4.55 1.91
N VAL A 147 10.63 -3.80 2.05
CA VAL A 147 9.71 -3.48 0.94
C VAL A 147 10.41 -2.63 -0.12
N THR A 148 11.20 -1.62 0.29
CA THR A 148 11.97 -0.78 -0.62
C THR A 148 12.98 -1.61 -1.40
N LEU A 149 13.76 -2.45 -0.73
CA LEU A 149 14.74 -3.30 -1.40
C LEU A 149 14.09 -4.21 -2.45
N VAL A 150 13.01 -4.91 -2.09
CA VAL A 150 12.34 -5.83 -3.01
C VAL A 150 11.67 -5.08 -4.18
N SER A 151 11.14 -3.89 -3.93
CA SER A 151 10.52 -3.07 -4.99
C SER A 151 11.55 -2.52 -5.98
N GLU A 152 12.73 -2.11 -5.49
CA GLU A 152 13.80 -1.58 -6.34
C GLU A 152 14.59 -2.68 -7.06
N GLN A 153 14.90 -3.77 -6.38
CA GLN A 153 15.82 -4.79 -6.88
C GLN A 153 15.11 -6.03 -7.43
N GLY A 154 13.82 -6.20 -7.15
CA GLY A 154 13.11 -7.44 -7.39
C GLY A 154 13.63 -8.60 -6.53
N LEU A 155 13.10 -9.78 -6.78
CA LEU A 155 13.54 -11.03 -6.18
C LEU A 155 14.50 -11.73 -7.16
N TYR A 156 15.72 -11.99 -6.71
CA TYR A 156 16.74 -12.73 -7.43
C TYR A 156 17.59 -13.52 -6.45
N ARG A 157 18.29 -14.57 -6.90
CA ARG A 157 19.17 -15.38 -6.04
C ARG A 157 20.21 -14.52 -5.31
N GLY A 158 20.07 -14.41 -3.99
CA GLY A 158 21.00 -13.71 -3.11
C GLY A 158 20.51 -12.35 -2.60
N VAL A 159 19.33 -11.90 -3.01
CA VAL A 159 18.72 -10.66 -2.48
C VAL A 159 18.50 -10.74 -0.96
N SER A 160 18.26 -11.93 -0.40
CA SER A 160 18.12 -12.12 1.06
C SER A 160 19.40 -11.77 1.83
N ARG A 161 20.57 -12.00 1.24
CA ARG A 161 21.87 -11.61 1.84
C ARG A 161 22.07 -10.10 1.80
N LEU A 162 21.65 -9.46 0.71
CA LEU A 162 21.66 -8.00 0.62
C LEU A 162 20.71 -7.39 1.66
N LEU A 163 19.54 -7.98 1.86
CA LEU A 163 18.60 -7.57 2.90
C LEU A 163 19.21 -7.69 4.30
N ALA A 164 19.82 -8.84 4.61
CA ALA A 164 20.49 -9.05 5.90
C ALA A 164 21.60 -8.02 6.14
N LYS A 165 22.39 -7.70 5.10
CA LYS A 165 23.41 -6.65 5.17
C LYS A 165 22.80 -5.28 5.43
N ARG A 166 21.75 -4.88 4.70
CA ARG A 166 21.09 -3.57 4.88
C ARG A 166 20.46 -3.43 6.27
N LEU A 167 19.82 -4.48 6.77
CA LEU A 167 19.21 -4.47 8.12
C LEU A 167 20.25 -4.53 9.25
N GLY A 168 21.45 -5.04 8.98
CA GLY A 168 22.58 -5.00 9.92
C GLY A 168 23.37 -3.69 9.88
N GLN A 169 23.11 -2.81 8.93
CA GLN A 169 23.70 -1.48 8.84
C GLN A 169 22.80 -0.49 9.58
N GLY A 170 23.20 -0.08 10.78
CA GLY A 170 22.47 0.93 11.56
C GLY A 170 22.56 0.73 13.06
N GLU A 171 21.64 1.38 13.78
CA GLU A 171 21.51 1.23 15.22
C GLU A 171 21.13 -0.20 15.62
N ALA A 172 21.48 -0.57 16.85
CA ALA A 172 21.11 -1.86 17.40
C ALA A 172 19.59 -2.01 17.50
N LEU A 173 19.05 -2.95 16.73
CA LEU A 173 17.64 -3.30 16.75
C LEU A 173 17.24 -3.89 18.12
N CYS A 174 16.09 -3.43 18.62
CA CYS A 174 15.42 -4.02 19.77
C CYS A 174 15.03 -5.48 19.48
N HIS A 175 14.75 -6.26 20.52
CA HIS A 175 14.46 -7.69 20.38
C HIS A 175 13.34 -7.95 19.36
N GLY A 176 12.21 -7.24 19.46
CA GLY A 176 11.08 -7.41 18.55
C GLY A 176 11.43 -7.09 17.08
N ALA A 177 12.24 -6.04 16.85
CA ALA A 177 12.70 -5.65 15.52
C ALA A 177 13.65 -6.70 14.92
N ARG A 178 14.56 -7.27 15.73
CA ARG A 178 15.44 -8.37 15.29
C ARG A 178 14.66 -9.61 14.89
N VAL A 179 13.64 -9.98 15.67
CA VAL A 179 12.77 -11.11 15.33
C VAL A 179 12.03 -10.85 14.01
N LEU A 180 11.49 -9.64 13.82
CA LEU A 180 10.84 -9.25 12.57
C LEU A 180 11.80 -9.28 11.37
N ALA A 181 13.01 -8.75 11.54
CA ALA A 181 14.05 -8.78 10.51
C ALA A 181 14.39 -10.23 10.10
N ALA A 182 14.57 -11.12 11.07
CA ALA A 182 14.85 -12.53 10.80
C ALA A 182 13.70 -13.23 10.06
N GLU A 183 12.44 -12.94 10.40
CA GLU A 183 11.27 -13.46 9.69
C GLU A 183 11.20 -12.96 8.25
N LEU A 184 11.46 -11.67 8.01
CA LEU A 184 11.44 -11.06 6.68
C LEU A 184 12.61 -11.56 5.81
N ILE A 185 13.81 -11.71 6.36
CA ILE A 185 14.95 -12.31 5.65
C ILE A 185 14.62 -13.75 5.26
N ARG A 186 14.05 -14.54 6.17
CA ARG A 186 13.64 -15.93 5.89
C ARG A 186 12.56 -15.98 4.81
N PHE A 187 11.59 -15.07 4.86
CA PHE A 187 10.56 -14.94 3.85
C PHE A 187 11.13 -14.57 2.48
N VAL A 188 11.96 -13.53 2.39
CA VAL A 188 12.59 -13.13 1.14
C VAL A 188 13.46 -14.27 0.58
N ARG A 189 14.16 -15.01 1.44
CA ARG A 189 14.89 -16.22 1.05
C ARG A 189 13.97 -17.31 0.49
N SER A 190 12.79 -17.53 1.06
CA SER A 190 11.87 -18.53 0.50
C SER A 190 11.34 -18.12 -0.88
N GLN A 191 11.13 -16.82 -1.11
CA GLN A 191 10.72 -16.31 -2.42
C GLN A 191 11.88 -16.34 -3.44
N GLU A 192 13.09 -15.94 -3.04
CA GLU A 192 14.25 -15.91 -3.94
C GLU A 192 14.63 -17.31 -4.46
N CYS A 193 14.43 -18.36 -3.65
CA CYS A 193 14.68 -19.74 -4.05
C CYS A 193 13.79 -20.21 -5.21
N ARG A 194 12.67 -19.52 -5.48
CA ARG A 194 11.78 -19.81 -6.62
C ARG A 194 12.30 -19.25 -7.95
N THR A 195 13.37 -18.44 -7.92
CA THR A 195 14.05 -17.89 -9.10
C THR A 195 15.12 -18.85 -9.64
N ARG A 196 15.23 -18.95 -10.97
CA ARG A 196 16.37 -19.59 -11.65
C ARG A 196 17.59 -18.65 -11.62
N PRO A 197 18.81 -19.16 -11.84
CA PRO A 197 19.98 -18.29 -12.05
C PRO A 197 19.70 -17.26 -13.15
N ALA A 198 20.16 -16.02 -12.95
CA ALA A 198 19.91 -14.86 -13.83
C ALA A 198 18.44 -14.41 -13.99
N GLU A 199 17.48 -15.03 -13.29
CA GLU A 199 16.11 -14.50 -13.22
C GLU A 199 15.97 -13.42 -12.15
N ARG A 200 15.06 -12.48 -12.42
CA ARG A 200 14.61 -11.48 -11.47
C ARG A 200 13.11 -11.30 -11.60
N PHE A 201 12.39 -11.45 -10.49
CA PHE A 201 10.94 -11.32 -10.44
C PHE A 201 10.49 -10.05 -9.72
N PRO A 202 9.33 -9.47 -10.07
CA PRO A 202 8.64 -8.55 -9.18
C PRO A 202 8.32 -9.27 -7.86
N GLY A 203 8.51 -8.60 -6.73
CA GLY A 203 8.21 -9.14 -5.40
C GLY A 203 7.05 -8.44 -4.69
N SER A 204 6.35 -7.54 -5.38
CA SER A 204 5.25 -6.73 -4.88
C SER A 204 4.31 -6.37 -6.02
N THR A 205 3.01 -6.28 -5.72
CA THR A 205 1.96 -5.82 -6.63
C THR A 205 1.89 -4.29 -6.70
N GLU A 206 2.75 -3.55 -5.99
CA GLU A 206 2.82 -2.08 -6.02
C GLU A 206 3.00 -1.50 -7.42
N ILE A 207 3.64 -2.23 -8.33
CA ILE A 207 3.74 -1.81 -9.74
C ILE A 207 2.33 -1.68 -10.35
N LEU A 208 1.43 -2.61 -10.06
CA LEU A 208 0.04 -2.55 -10.51
C LEU A 208 -0.69 -1.37 -9.86
N GLU A 209 -0.49 -1.13 -8.55
CA GLU A 209 -1.07 0.02 -7.86
C GLU A 209 -0.61 1.36 -8.48
N SER A 210 0.68 1.46 -8.82
CA SER A 210 1.27 2.61 -9.51
C SER A 210 0.68 2.79 -10.92
N CYS A 211 0.52 1.70 -11.68
CA CYS A 211 -0.14 1.72 -12.98
C CYS A 211 -1.58 2.19 -12.88
N PHE A 212 -2.35 1.73 -11.88
CA PHE A 212 -3.70 2.23 -11.63
C PHE A 212 -3.72 3.69 -11.18
N GLY A 213 -2.71 4.16 -10.44
CA GLY A 213 -2.52 5.57 -10.12
C GLY A 213 -2.36 6.43 -11.38
N LYS A 214 -1.44 6.05 -12.27
CA LYS A 214 -1.22 6.71 -13.57
C LYS A 214 -2.46 6.66 -14.45
N PHE A 215 -3.15 5.52 -14.47
CA PHE A 215 -4.39 5.36 -15.20
C PHE A 215 -5.48 6.33 -14.72
N LYS A 216 -5.70 6.43 -13.40
CA LYS A 216 -6.66 7.39 -12.82
C LYS A 216 -6.31 8.85 -13.15
N GLN A 217 -5.03 9.18 -13.21
CA GLN A 217 -4.59 10.51 -13.64
C GLN A 217 -4.98 10.80 -15.10
N LEU A 218 -4.90 9.79 -15.97
CA LEU A 218 -5.36 9.90 -17.37
C LEU A 218 -6.89 9.97 -17.48
N GLU A 219 -7.62 9.21 -16.66
CA GLU A 219 -9.10 9.24 -16.63
C GLU A 219 -9.66 10.56 -16.04
N LYS A 220 -8.86 11.33 -15.30
CA LYS A 220 -9.26 12.58 -14.64
C LYS A 220 -10.57 12.39 -13.84
N GLN A 221 -11.63 13.10 -14.24
CA GLN A 221 -12.94 13.11 -13.58
C GLN A 221 -13.72 11.78 -13.73
N GLN A 222 -13.35 10.92 -14.69
CA GLN A 222 -14.02 9.63 -14.94
C GLN A 222 -13.61 8.54 -13.93
N SER A 223 -12.55 8.75 -13.14
CA SER A 223 -11.99 7.79 -12.18
C SER A 223 -12.92 7.42 -11.00
N ARG A 224 -14.07 8.09 -10.84
CA ARG A 224 -14.97 7.95 -9.68
C ARG A 224 -16.18 7.04 -9.91
N GLY A 225 -16.35 6.46 -11.10
CA GLY A 225 -17.61 5.80 -11.52
C GLY A 225 -17.52 4.32 -11.94
N GLY A 226 -16.34 3.69 -11.84
CA GLY A 226 -16.08 2.34 -12.34
C GLY A 226 -15.27 2.33 -13.64
N PHE A 227 -14.99 1.15 -14.18
CA PHE A 227 -14.23 1.03 -15.44
C PHE A 227 -15.05 1.52 -16.63
N THR A 228 -14.41 2.30 -17.50
CA THR A 228 -14.97 2.75 -18.78
C THR A 228 -14.21 2.10 -19.93
N GLN A 229 -14.58 2.40 -21.18
CA GLN A 229 -13.79 2.00 -22.36
C GLN A 229 -12.32 2.46 -22.30
N LEU A 230 -12.00 3.45 -21.45
CA LEU A 230 -10.62 3.88 -21.19
C LEU A 230 -9.76 2.77 -20.60
N LEU A 231 -10.34 1.71 -20.01
CA LEU A 231 -9.59 0.55 -19.52
C LEU A 231 -8.68 -0.06 -20.58
N LEU A 232 -9.06 -0.01 -21.87
CA LEU A 232 -8.18 -0.45 -22.97
C LEU A 232 -6.88 0.35 -23.05
N GLY A 233 -6.91 1.62 -22.64
CA GLY A 233 -5.73 2.48 -22.51
C GLY A 233 -4.81 2.08 -21.35
N PHE A 234 -5.25 1.23 -20.42
CA PHE A 234 -4.38 0.69 -19.37
C PHE A 234 -3.24 -0.14 -19.97
N GLY A 235 -3.53 -0.96 -20.98
CA GLY A 235 -2.51 -1.75 -21.69
C GLY A 235 -1.44 -0.87 -22.33
N ALA A 236 -1.83 0.30 -22.86
CA ALA A 236 -0.91 1.25 -23.45
C ALA A 236 0.11 1.83 -22.43
N LEU A 237 -0.22 1.82 -21.12
CA LEU A 237 0.72 2.26 -20.07
C LEU A 237 1.89 1.31 -19.85
N LEU A 238 1.72 0.05 -20.26
CA LEU A 238 2.67 -1.04 -20.05
C LEU A 238 3.50 -1.34 -21.31
N THR A 239 3.14 -0.73 -22.44
CA THR A 239 3.82 -0.91 -23.72
C THR A 239 4.74 0.26 -24.04
N ARG A 240 5.87 -0.02 -24.69
CA ARG A 240 6.69 1.03 -25.29
C ARG A 240 5.96 1.59 -26.51
N ALA A 241 5.51 2.84 -26.42
CA ALA A 241 4.92 3.56 -27.55
C ALA A 241 6.03 3.97 -28.52
N THR A 242 6.13 3.30 -29.67
CA THR A 242 6.97 3.69 -30.81
C THR A 242 6.06 4.12 -31.95
N THR A 243 6.59 4.88 -32.91
CA THR A 243 5.82 5.30 -34.09
C THR A 243 5.17 4.10 -34.79
N ASP A 244 5.94 3.01 -34.95
CA ASP A 244 5.46 1.79 -35.61
C ASP A 244 4.33 1.11 -34.83
N THR A 245 4.46 0.98 -33.50
CA THR A 245 3.42 0.32 -32.69
C THR A 245 2.14 1.14 -32.63
N VAL A 246 2.25 2.47 -32.60
CA VAL A 246 1.10 3.38 -32.66
C VAL A 246 0.43 3.31 -34.03
N MET A 247 1.21 3.36 -35.13
CA MET A 247 0.68 3.28 -36.49
C MET A 247 -0.04 1.94 -36.72
N GLN A 248 0.58 0.83 -36.31
CA GLN A 248 -0.02 -0.50 -36.40
C GLN A 248 -1.30 -0.60 -35.58
N ALA A 249 -1.32 -0.07 -34.36
CA ALA A 249 -2.53 -0.04 -33.52
C ALA A 249 -3.66 0.77 -34.17
N MET A 250 -3.37 1.94 -34.76
CA MET A 250 -4.36 2.76 -35.46
C MET A 250 -4.91 2.10 -36.72
N GLN A 251 -4.08 1.33 -37.45
CA GLN A 251 -4.50 0.60 -38.65
C GLN A 251 -5.36 -0.62 -38.33
N THR A 252 -5.13 -1.25 -37.17
CA THR A 252 -5.77 -2.53 -36.81
C THR A 252 -6.96 -2.39 -35.86
N SER A 253 -7.05 -1.29 -35.10
CA SER A 253 -8.08 -1.10 -34.08
C SER A 253 -9.00 0.06 -34.44
N ARG A 254 -10.23 -0.22 -34.90
CA ARG A 254 -11.20 0.83 -35.24
C ARG A 254 -11.98 1.26 -34.00
N THR A 255 -12.44 2.51 -33.97
CA THR A 255 -13.30 3.02 -32.90
C THR A 255 -14.59 2.21 -32.74
N ALA A 256 -15.11 1.66 -33.84
CA ALA A 256 -16.28 0.79 -33.82
C ALA A 256 -16.05 -0.49 -33.02
N ASP A 257 -14.85 -1.07 -33.12
CA ASP A 257 -14.47 -2.30 -32.42
C ASP A 257 -14.39 -2.04 -30.92
N ILE A 258 -13.80 -0.92 -30.52
CA ILE A 258 -13.72 -0.47 -29.12
C ILE A 258 -15.10 -0.32 -28.49
N ARG A 259 -16.04 0.34 -29.19
CA ARG A 259 -17.42 0.54 -28.71
C ARG A 259 -18.19 -0.77 -28.62
N THR A 260 -17.95 -1.71 -29.52
CA THR A 260 -18.58 -3.02 -29.51
C THR A 260 -18.05 -3.87 -28.36
N TRP A 261 -16.74 -3.93 -28.20
CA TRP A 261 -16.09 -4.60 -27.08
C TRP A 261 -16.56 -4.06 -25.72
N ALA A 262 -16.62 -2.73 -25.57
CA ALA A 262 -17.06 -2.10 -24.33
C ALA A 262 -18.50 -2.47 -23.98
N ARG A 263 -19.41 -2.49 -24.96
CA ARG A 263 -20.81 -2.92 -24.74
C ARG A 263 -20.93 -4.39 -24.34
N GLN A 264 -20.14 -5.26 -24.97
CA GLN A 264 -20.19 -6.70 -24.72
C GLN A 264 -19.53 -7.10 -23.40
N THR A 265 -18.46 -6.41 -23.00
CA THR A 265 -17.59 -6.83 -21.88
C THR A 265 -17.85 -6.04 -20.61
N LEU A 266 -18.04 -4.72 -20.70
CA LEU A 266 -18.18 -3.84 -19.53
C LEU A 266 -19.64 -3.57 -19.14
N GLY A 267 -20.57 -3.67 -20.11
CA GLY A 267 -21.99 -3.40 -19.87
C GLY A 267 -22.29 -1.94 -19.50
N VAL A 268 -23.41 -1.73 -18.81
CA VAL A 268 -23.85 -0.39 -18.36
C VAL A 268 -23.15 -0.04 -17.05
N THR A 269 -22.43 1.10 -17.02
CA THR A 269 -21.70 1.54 -15.83
C THR A 269 -22.64 1.85 -14.66
N LEU A 270 -22.15 1.71 -13.42
CA LEU A 270 -22.92 2.03 -12.20
C LEU A 270 -23.44 3.48 -12.20
N PHE A 271 -22.67 4.41 -12.75
CA PHE A 271 -23.11 5.80 -12.91
C PHE A 271 -24.30 5.92 -13.87
N ALA A 272 -24.26 5.22 -15.01
CA ALA A 272 -25.37 5.19 -15.96
C ALA A 272 -26.61 4.50 -15.36
N GLN A 273 -26.44 3.39 -14.64
CA GLN A 273 -27.53 2.74 -13.90
C GLN A 273 -28.16 3.68 -12.87
N ARG A 274 -27.34 4.41 -12.09
CA ARG A 274 -27.82 5.41 -11.13
C ARG A 274 -28.60 6.53 -11.80
N LYS A 275 -28.12 7.05 -12.93
CA LYS A 275 -28.81 8.09 -13.70
C LYS A 275 -30.15 7.60 -14.23
N LEU A 276 -30.20 6.36 -14.75
CA LEU A 276 -31.43 5.74 -15.21
C LEU A 276 -32.43 5.53 -14.07
N ALA A 277 -31.96 4.99 -12.94
CA ALA A 277 -32.80 4.77 -11.76
C ALA A 277 -33.42 6.08 -11.25
N PHE A 278 -32.62 7.15 -11.15
CA PHE A 278 -33.13 8.45 -10.71
C PHE A 278 -34.01 9.13 -11.75
N ALA A 279 -33.71 9.01 -13.04
CA ALA A 279 -34.57 9.55 -14.09
C ALA A 279 -35.94 8.84 -14.17
N CYS A 280 -36.01 7.55 -13.82
CA CYS A 280 -37.29 6.84 -13.69
C CYS A 280 -38.05 7.28 -12.44
N ALA A 281 -37.35 7.50 -11.31
CA ALA A 281 -37.96 7.95 -10.06
C ALA A 281 -38.51 9.39 -10.13
N THR A 282 -37.90 10.28 -10.91
CA THR A 282 -38.38 11.68 -11.04
C THR A 282 -39.43 11.90 -12.12
N LYS A 283 -39.72 10.90 -12.97
CA LYS A 283 -40.78 10.97 -14.00
C LYS A 283 -42.19 10.67 -13.46
N THR A 284 -42.33 10.39 -12.17
CA THR A 284 -43.60 10.09 -11.49
C THR A 284 -44.06 11.21 -10.55
N GLY A 285 -43.51 12.41 -10.68
CA GLY A 285 -43.93 13.63 -9.97
C GLY A 285 -44.41 14.71 -10.93
#